data_AF-A0A2N5A979-F1
#
_entry.id   AF-A0A2N5A979-F1
#
_cell.length_a   1.000
_cell.length_b   1.000
_cell.length_c   1.000
_cell.angle_alpha   90.00
_cell.angle_beta   90.00
_cell.angle_gamma   90.00
#
_symmetry.space_group_name_H-M   'P 1'
#
loop_
_entity.id
_entity.type
_entity.pdbx_description
1 polymer ?
#
loop_
_entity_poly.entity_id
_entity_poly.type
_entity_poly.pdbx_seq_one_letter_code
_entity_poly.pdbx_strand_id
1 'polypeptide(L)' 'VLRDSGVIWQRPQGRENMISLRREDLDARFPGLLDTLLNVMQQP' A
#
# COMPACT_ATOMS: atom_id res chain seq x y z
N VAL A 1 1.86 -4.39 -12.65
CA VAL A 1 2.80 -4.63 -11.52
C VAL A 1 2.10 -4.67 -10.17
N LEU A 2 1.64 -3.56 -9.57
CA LEU A 2 1.06 -3.58 -8.20
C LEU A 2 -0.27 -4.36 -8.07
N ARG A 3 -1.09 -4.32 -9.13
CA ARG A 3 -2.28 -5.15 -9.26
C ARG A 3 -1.93 -6.64 -9.30
N ASP A 4 -0.98 -6.98 -10.16
CA ASP A 4 -0.58 -8.36 -10.43
C ASP A 4 0.19 -8.95 -9.25
N SER A 5 0.87 -8.11 -8.48
CA SER A 5 1.47 -8.51 -7.22
C SER A 5 0.41 -8.69 -6.13
N GLY A 6 -0.84 -8.29 -6.29
CA GLY A 6 -1.89 -8.56 -5.29
C GLY A 6 -1.72 -7.80 -3.97
N VAL A 7 -1.10 -6.61 -4.01
CA VAL A 7 -0.90 -5.73 -2.84
C VAL A 7 -1.81 -4.50 -2.87
N ILE A 8 -2.88 -4.53 -3.65
CA ILE A 8 -3.84 -3.43 -3.77
C ILE A 8 -5.25 -3.89 -3.40
N TRP A 9 -6.00 -2.98 -2.79
CA TRP A 9 -7.45 -3.07 -2.65
C TRP A 9 -8.09 -2.00 -3.52
N GLN A 10 -9.17 -2.38 -4.19
CA GLN A 10 -10.00 -1.46 -4.95
C GLN A 10 -11.43 -1.46 -4.41
N ARG A 11 -12.01 -0.26 -4.33
CA ARG A 11 -13.38 -0.05 -3.91
C ARG A 11 -14.04 0.99 -4.81
N PRO A 12 -15.27 0.73 -5.30
CA PRO A 12 -16.03 1.74 -6.03
C PRO A 12 -16.31 2.96 -5.13
N GLN A 13 -16.12 4.16 -5.67
CA GLN A 13 -16.47 5.42 -5.04
C GLN A 13 -17.21 6.29 -6.06
N GLY A 14 -18.54 6.12 -6.12
CA GLY A 14 -19.38 6.76 -7.12
C GLY A 14 -19.01 6.29 -8.54
N ARG A 15 -18.56 7.22 -9.38
CA ARG A 15 -18.11 6.92 -10.75
C ARG A 15 -16.62 6.56 -10.84
N GLU A 16 -15.89 6.67 -9.74
CA GLU A 16 -14.46 6.39 -9.68
C GLU A 16 -14.19 5.07 -8.93
N ASN A 17 -12.98 4.54 -9.11
CA ASN A 17 -12.47 3.43 -8.31
C ASN A 17 -11.33 3.93 -7.45
N MET A 18 -11.51 3.90 -6.13
CA MET A 18 -10.45 4.22 -5.19
C MET A 18 -9.52 3.01 -5.05
N ILE A 19 -8.22 3.24 -5.23
CA ILE A 19 -7.17 2.24 -5.10
C ILE A 19 -6.36 2.55 -3.84
N SER A 20 -6.09 1.54 -3.04
CA SER A 20 -5.23 1.65 -1.85
C SER A 20 -4.26 0.48 -1.81
N LEU A 21 -3.06 0.71 -1.27
CA LEU A 21 -2.14 -0.38 -0.96
C LEU A 21 -2.64 -1.14 0.26
N ARG A 22 -2.51 -2.47 0.24
CA ARG A 22 -2.84 -3.35 1.36
C ARG A 22 -1.62 -3.47 2.25
N ARG A 23 -1.69 -2.84 3.41
CA ARG A 23 -0.56 -2.79 4.34
C ARG A 23 -0.15 -4.19 4.78
N GLU A 24 -1.11 -5.04 5.11
CA GLU A 24 -0.87 -6.40 5.56
C GLU A 24 -0.12 -7.26 4.52
N ASP A 25 -0.46 -7.11 3.24
CA ASP A 25 0.19 -7.84 2.15
C ASP A 25 1.61 -7.33 1.89
N LEU A 26 1.82 -6.02 2.04
CA LEU A 26 3.14 -5.41 1.94
C LEU A 26 4.02 -5.81 3.13
N ASP A 27 3.50 -5.79 4.36
CA ASP A 27 4.23 -6.18 5.56
C ASP A 27 4.58 -7.68 5.54
N ALA A 28 3.71 -8.55 5.02
CA ALA A 28 4.00 -9.98 4.89
C ALA A 28 5.13 -10.29 3.89
N ARG A 29 5.28 -9.47 2.84
CA ARG A 29 6.29 -9.68 1.78
C ARG A 29 7.58 -8.92 2.01
N PHE A 30 7.47 -7.75 2.62
CA PHE A 30 8.56 -6.83 2.90
C PHE A 30 8.46 -6.34 4.35
N PRO A 31 8.73 -7.21 5.34
CA PRO A 31 8.60 -6.86 6.74
C PRO A 31 9.40 -5.60 7.11
N GLY A 32 8.74 -4.62 7.71
CA GLY A 32 9.35 -3.36 8.17
C GLY A 32 9.62 -2.31 7.08
N LEU A 33 9.31 -2.59 5.81
CA LEU A 33 9.54 -1.63 4.71
C LEU A 33 8.71 -0.35 4.88
N LEU A 34 7.41 -0.51 5.10
CA LEU A 34 6.48 0.62 5.26
C LEU A 34 6.88 1.50 6.44
N ASP A 35 7.23 0.89 7.57
CA ASP A 35 7.66 1.63 8.76
C ASP A 35 8.97 2.37 8.51
N THR A 36 9.94 1.75 7.84
CA THR A 36 11.19 2.40 7.46
C THR A 36 10.96 3.60 6.56
N LEU A 37 10.14 3.46 5.52
CA LEU A 37 9.83 4.54 4.58
C LEU A 37 9.09 5.69 5.28
N LEU A 38 8.09 5.38 6.10
CA LEU A 38 7.35 6.40 6.86
C LEU A 38 8.27 7.14 7.81
N ASN A 39 9.16 6.44 8.53
CA ASN A 39 10.13 7.07 9.42
C ASN A 39 11.10 7.99 8.69
N VAL A 40 11.51 7.66 7.46
CA VAL A 40 12.37 8.51 6.63
C VAL A 40 11.59 9.71 6.09
N MET A 41 10.35 9.52 5.64
CA MET A 41 9.52 10.59 5.08
C MET A 41 8.99 11.58 6.14
N GLN A 42 8.92 11.17 7.41
CA GLN A 42 8.49 12.00 8.53
C GLN A 42 9.64 12.80 9.15
N GLN A 43 10.88 12.64 8.69
CA GLN A 43 12.01 13.47 9.10
C GLN A 43 12.02 14.79 8.29
N PRO A 44 12.17 15.96 8.96
CA PRO A 44 12.26 17.25 8.29
C PRO A 44 13.52 17.41 7.43
#